data_AF-A0A382YCG1-F1
#
_entry.id   AF-A0A382YCG1-F1
#
_cell.length_a   1.000
_cell.length_b   1.000
_cell.length_c   1.000
_cell.angle_alpha   90.00
_cell.angle_beta   90.00
_cell.angle_gamma   90.00
#
_symmetry.space_group_name_H-M   'P 1'
#
loop_
_entity.id
_entity.type
_entity.pdbx_description
1 polymer ?
#
loop_
_entity_poly.entity_id
_entity_poly.type
_entity_poly.pdbx_seq_one_letter_code
_entity_poly.pdbx_strand_id
1 'polypeptide(L)'
;KGKEEDGLSIMLNHSRTIEDYCEVNQTAKKIIKEFLPGPITLILRSKRNFAKGVTRDGNIAVRIPSNRTALELAKESPVVTTSANRHNSEIAKSMDEAIQTFGSQCAYLDGEKPMGIESTIIDLTQDKPEIKRIGALYSSILEGIIGF
;
A
#
# COMPACT_ATOMS: atom_id res chain seq x y z
N LYS A 1 -16.47 0.45 7.54
CA LYS A 1 -16.29 1.52 6.52
C LYS A 1 -17.42 1.61 5.49
N GLY A 2 -18.31 0.60 5.35
CA GLY A 2 -19.42 0.63 4.37
C GLY A 2 -18.96 0.56 2.92
N LYS A 3 -17.72 0.10 2.68
CA LYS A 3 -17.11 -0.06 1.37
C LYS A 3 -17.29 -1.51 0.94
N GLU A 4 -17.97 -1.73 -0.17
CA GLU A 4 -17.79 -2.95 -0.96
C GLU A 4 -16.54 -2.74 -1.82
N GLU A 5 -15.36 -3.00 -1.24
CA GLU A 5 -14.11 -2.94 -1.99
C GLU A 5 -13.67 -4.34 -2.41
N ASP A 6 -13.24 -4.43 -3.66
CA ASP A 6 -12.51 -5.56 -4.19
C ASP A 6 -11.08 -5.09 -4.55
N GLY A 7 -10.08 -5.65 -3.87
CA GLY A 7 -8.67 -5.28 -4.00
C GLY A 7 -8.18 -4.32 -2.91
N LEU A 8 -7.88 -4.85 -1.72
CA LEU A 8 -7.27 -4.11 -0.62
C LEU A 8 -5.73 -4.18 -0.70
N SER A 9 -5.07 -3.27 0.01
CA SER A 9 -3.61 -3.32 0.14
C SER A 9 -3.18 -4.07 1.40
N ILE A 10 -2.07 -4.78 1.31
CA ILE A 10 -1.35 -5.30 2.49
C ILE A 10 -0.09 -4.49 2.74
N MET A 11 0.19 -4.30 4.02
CA MET A 11 1.40 -3.72 4.51
C MET A 11 2.33 -4.82 5.02
N LEU A 12 3.57 -4.80 4.54
CA LEU A 12 4.65 -5.66 5.01
C LEU A 12 5.69 -4.80 5.76
N ASN A 13 6.47 -5.42 6.63
CA ASN A 13 7.54 -4.74 7.36
C ASN A 13 8.88 -4.68 6.61
N HIS A 14 9.11 -5.55 5.62
CA HIS A 14 10.41 -5.66 4.98
C HIS A 14 10.31 -6.09 3.50
N SER A 15 11.02 -5.40 2.61
CA SER A 15 10.94 -5.62 1.14
C SER A 15 11.25 -7.03 0.69
N ARG A 16 12.23 -7.68 1.33
CA ARG A 16 12.56 -9.10 1.09
C ARG A 16 11.36 -10.05 1.21
N THR A 17 10.37 -9.73 2.06
CA THR A 17 9.20 -10.61 2.25
C THR A 17 8.20 -10.53 1.09
N ILE A 18 8.32 -9.55 0.19
CA ILE A 18 7.38 -9.40 -0.94
C ILE A 18 7.37 -10.66 -1.81
N GLU A 19 8.54 -11.28 -2.04
CA GLU A 19 8.65 -12.49 -2.87
C GLU A 19 7.95 -13.72 -2.25
N ASP A 20 7.67 -13.70 -0.94
CA ASP A 20 6.92 -14.77 -0.25
C ASP A 20 5.41 -14.72 -0.49
N TYR A 21 4.91 -13.55 -0.92
CA TYR A 21 3.49 -13.28 -1.15
C TYR A 21 3.14 -13.01 -2.61
N CYS A 22 4.10 -12.55 -3.40
CA CYS A 22 3.88 -12.06 -4.75
C CYS A 22 4.92 -12.58 -5.75
N GLU A 23 4.55 -12.63 -7.01
CA GLU A 23 5.50 -12.74 -8.11
C GLU A 23 6.19 -11.40 -8.33
N VAL A 24 7.51 -11.42 -8.54
CA VAL A 24 8.34 -10.22 -8.64
C VAL A 24 9.21 -10.32 -9.89
N ASN A 25 8.78 -9.63 -10.95
CA ASN A 25 9.53 -9.51 -12.20
C ASN A 25 10.73 -8.53 -12.06
N GLN A 26 11.55 -8.40 -13.10
CA GLN A 26 12.75 -7.57 -13.06
C GLN A 26 12.46 -6.09 -12.81
N THR A 27 11.38 -5.55 -13.38
CA THR A 27 10.96 -4.16 -13.16
C THR A 27 10.54 -3.94 -11.71
N ALA A 28 9.75 -4.86 -11.15
CA ALA A 28 9.37 -4.84 -9.74
C ALA A 28 10.60 -4.89 -8.82
N LYS A 29 11.61 -5.73 -9.13
CA LYS A 29 12.86 -5.78 -8.34
C LYS A 29 13.58 -4.44 -8.30
N LYS A 30 13.67 -3.73 -9.44
CA LYS A 30 14.28 -2.39 -9.50
C LYS A 30 13.51 -1.39 -8.65
N ILE A 31 12.18 -1.34 -8.80
CA ILE A 31 11.31 -0.43 -8.03
C ILE A 31 11.37 -0.72 -6.52
N ILE A 32 11.32 -1.99 -6.13
CA ILE A 32 11.40 -2.41 -4.72
C ILE A 32 12.73 -1.97 -4.11
N LYS A 33 13.86 -2.18 -4.83
CA LYS A 33 15.19 -1.80 -4.35
C LYS A 33 15.34 -0.29 -4.18
N GLU A 34 14.79 0.48 -5.12
CA GLU A 34 14.98 1.92 -5.16
C GLU A 34 14.05 2.67 -4.20
N PHE A 35 12.79 2.23 -4.08
CA PHE A 35 11.73 3.04 -3.47
C PHE A 35 11.07 2.42 -2.24
N LEU A 36 11.45 1.20 -1.81
CA LEU A 36 10.96 0.60 -0.56
C LEU A 36 12.06 0.49 0.50
N PRO A 37 11.77 0.83 1.78
CA PRO A 37 10.51 1.39 2.28
C PRO A 37 10.27 2.83 1.78
N GLY A 38 9.02 3.17 1.48
CA GLY A 38 8.70 4.47 0.90
C GLY A 38 7.24 4.65 0.46
N PRO A 39 6.91 5.80 -0.14
CA PRO A 39 5.53 6.18 -0.46
C PRO A 39 5.05 5.61 -1.81
N ILE A 40 5.24 4.29 -2.00
CA ILE A 40 4.73 3.57 -3.18
C ILE A 40 3.86 2.39 -2.78
N THR A 41 3.02 1.97 -3.70
CA THR A 41 2.18 0.78 -3.60
C THR A 41 2.25 0.04 -4.93
N LEU A 42 2.60 -1.25 -4.85
CA LEU A 42 2.82 -2.10 -6.02
C LEU A 42 1.66 -3.07 -6.16
N ILE A 43 0.98 -3.08 -7.29
CA ILE A 43 0.03 -4.13 -7.63
C ILE A 43 0.82 -5.24 -8.31
N LEU A 44 0.78 -6.43 -7.71
CA LEU A 44 1.54 -7.60 -8.14
C LEU A 44 0.63 -8.83 -8.20
N ARG A 45 1.04 -9.83 -8.98
CA ARG A 45 0.38 -11.14 -8.99
C ARG A 45 0.60 -11.83 -7.65
N SER A 46 -0.47 -12.28 -7.01
CA SER A 46 -0.38 -12.95 -5.72
C SER A 46 0.00 -14.43 -5.88
N LYS A 47 0.86 -14.92 -4.97
CA LYS A 47 1.21 -16.34 -4.82
C LYS A 47 0.35 -17.07 -3.78
N ARG A 48 -0.47 -16.33 -3.02
CA ARG A 48 -1.24 -16.88 -1.90
C ARG A 48 -2.71 -16.55 -2.03
N ASN A 49 -3.54 -17.36 -1.36
CA ASN A 49 -4.93 -17.04 -1.15
C ASN A 49 -5.05 -16.17 0.11
N PHE A 50 -5.62 -14.99 -0.04
CA PHE A 50 -5.95 -14.10 1.08
C PHE A 50 -7.43 -14.17 1.40
N ALA A 51 -7.82 -13.53 2.51
CA ALA A 51 -9.23 -13.35 2.84
C ALA A 51 -9.98 -12.63 1.70
N LYS A 52 -11.28 -12.92 1.58
CA LYS A 52 -12.15 -12.34 0.55
C LYS A 52 -12.03 -10.81 0.51
N GLY A 53 -11.87 -10.26 -0.69
CA GLY A 53 -11.76 -8.81 -0.94
C GLY A 53 -10.34 -8.25 -0.85
N VAL A 54 -9.36 -8.99 -0.29
CA VAL A 54 -7.96 -8.54 -0.27
C VAL A 54 -7.36 -8.58 -1.67
N THR A 55 -7.49 -9.70 -2.36
CA THR A 55 -7.05 -9.85 -3.75
C THR A 55 -8.19 -9.56 -4.71
N ARG A 56 -7.86 -9.00 -5.87
CA ARG A 56 -8.77 -8.83 -7.00
C ARG A 56 -8.15 -9.42 -8.26
N ASP A 57 -8.87 -10.29 -8.95
CA ASP A 57 -8.40 -10.96 -10.18
C ASP A 57 -7.04 -11.69 -10.03
N GLY A 58 -6.76 -12.19 -8.82
CA GLY A 58 -5.48 -12.84 -8.46
C GLY A 58 -4.33 -11.86 -8.17
N ASN A 59 -4.59 -10.55 -8.15
CA ASN A 59 -3.62 -9.51 -7.88
C ASN A 59 -3.80 -8.93 -6.47
N ILE A 60 -2.73 -8.39 -5.92
CA ILE A 60 -2.70 -7.77 -4.59
C ILE A 60 -1.88 -6.49 -4.61
N ALA A 61 -2.34 -5.47 -3.89
CA ALA A 61 -1.58 -4.25 -3.65
C ALA A 61 -0.67 -4.42 -2.42
N VAL A 62 0.63 -4.16 -2.57
CA VAL A 62 1.62 -4.30 -1.49
C VAL A 62 2.29 -2.96 -1.24
N ARG A 63 2.49 -2.62 0.03
CA ARG A 63 3.21 -1.42 0.45
C ARG A 63 4.09 -1.67 1.65
N ILE A 64 5.18 -0.92 1.74
CA ILE A 64 6.09 -0.90 2.90
C ILE A 64 6.38 0.57 3.21
N PRO A 65 5.57 1.20 4.07
CA PRO A 65 5.72 2.62 4.36
C PRO A 65 7.01 2.87 5.12
N SER A 66 7.68 3.99 4.84
CA SER A 66 8.76 4.51 5.68
C SER A 66 8.14 5.20 6.92
N ASN A 67 7.56 4.40 7.80
CA ASN A 67 6.94 4.83 9.05
C ASN A 67 7.12 3.74 10.10
N ARG A 68 7.85 4.04 11.17
CA ARG A 68 8.25 3.10 12.21
C ARG A 68 7.05 2.43 12.88
N THR A 69 6.02 3.20 13.23
CA THR A 69 4.81 2.64 13.86
C THR A 69 4.14 1.62 12.94
N ALA A 70 4.02 1.95 11.66
CA ALA A 70 3.42 1.06 10.67
C ALA A 70 4.26 -0.21 10.45
N LEU A 71 5.58 -0.10 10.41
CA LEU A 71 6.49 -1.25 10.28
C LEU A 71 6.44 -2.17 11.51
N GLU A 72 6.36 -1.63 12.72
CA GLU A 72 6.20 -2.43 13.94
C GLU A 72 4.86 -3.17 13.97
N LEU A 73 3.77 -2.55 13.49
CA LEU A 73 2.46 -3.22 13.38
C LEU A 73 2.48 -4.41 12.40
N ALA A 74 3.28 -4.33 11.33
CA ALA A 74 3.42 -5.40 10.35
C ALA A 74 4.57 -6.38 10.65
N LYS A 75 5.15 -6.33 11.85
CA LYS A 75 6.37 -7.07 12.19
C LYS A 75 6.21 -8.58 12.14
N GLU A 76 5.12 -9.07 12.74
CA GLU A 76 4.85 -10.51 12.88
C GLU A 76 4.06 -11.08 11.68
N SER A 77 3.26 -10.24 11.03
CA SER A 77 2.40 -10.66 9.91
C SER A 77 1.98 -9.48 9.04
N PRO A 78 1.64 -9.71 7.75
CA PRO A 78 1.06 -8.68 6.89
C PRO A 78 -0.20 -8.08 7.51
N VAL A 79 -0.34 -6.76 7.42
CA VAL A 79 -1.53 -6.04 7.89
C VAL A 79 -2.33 -5.57 6.68
N VAL A 80 -3.61 -5.94 6.59
CA VAL A 80 -4.50 -5.38 5.58
C VAL A 80 -4.76 -3.91 5.91
N THR A 81 -4.52 -3.01 4.96
CA THR A 81 -4.63 -1.56 5.17
C THR A 81 -5.42 -0.88 4.06
N THR A 82 -6.13 0.19 4.44
CA THR A 82 -6.82 1.13 3.55
C THR A 82 -6.74 2.53 4.13
N SER A 83 -7.08 3.55 3.34
CA SER A 83 -7.22 4.92 3.83
C SER A 83 -8.22 5.02 4.98
N ALA A 84 -7.95 5.89 5.95
CA ALA A 84 -8.79 6.07 7.14
C ALA A 84 -10.00 6.97 6.82
N ASN A 85 -10.96 6.45 6.05
CA ASN A 85 -12.23 7.12 5.74
C ASN A 85 -13.42 6.16 5.71
N ARG A 86 -14.63 6.73 5.84
CA ARG A 86 -15.87 6.07 5.40
C ARG A 86 -15.97 6.14 3.88
N HIS A 87 -16.76 5.25 3.29
CA HIS A 87 -17.01 5.27 1.85
C HIS A 87 -17.48 6.67 1.39
N ASN A 88 -16.88 7.20 0.32
CA ASN A 88 -17.15 8.54 -0.23
C ASN A 88 -16.93 9.72 0.75
N SER A 89 -16.10 9.54 1.77
CA SER A 89 -15.68 10.63 2.67
C SER A 89 -14.21 10.95 2.50
N GLU A 90 -13.82 12.17 2.91
CA GLU A 90 -12.42 12.58 2.97
C GLU A 90 -11.59 11.67 3.88
N ILE A 91 -10.31 11.55 3.55
CA ILE A 91 -9.34 10.78 4.34
C ILE A 91 -9.02 11.58 5.58
N ALA A 92 -9.17 10.96 6.76
CA ALA A 92 -8.70 11.54 8.00
C ALA A 92 -7.17 11.70 7.95
N LYS A 93 -6.70 12.93 8.15
CA LYS A 93 -5.28 13.32 8.16
C LYS A 93 -4.76 13.60 9.57
N SER A 94 -5.64 13.62 10.56
CA SER A 94 -5.33 13.79 11.97
C SER A 94 -6.03 12.75 12.84
N MET A 95 -5.54 12.59 14.08
CA MET A 95 -6.19 11.74 15.08
C MET A 95 -7.60 12.22 15.39
N ASP A 96 -7.80 13.53 15.53
CA ASP A 96 -9.10 14.12 15.82
C ASP A 96 -10.12 13.84 14.70
N GLU A 97 -9.72 14.01 13.43
CA GLU A 97 -10.57 13.66 12.28
C GLU A 97 -10.91 12.16 12.26
N ALA A 98 -9.95 11.29 12.61
CA ALA A 98 -10.18 9.85 12.68
C ALA A 98 -11.16 9.49 13.81
N ILE A 99 -11.05 10.15 14.97
CA ILE A 99 -11.97 9.98 16.11
C ILE A 99 -13.37 10.48 15.73
N GLN A 100 -13.47 11.64 15.09
CA GLN A 100 -14.74 12.17 14.60
C GLN A 100 -15.40 11.25 13.57
N THR A 101 -14.61 10.62 12.71
CA THR A 101 -15.10 9.74 11.62
C THR A 101 -15.56 8.37 12.12
N PHE A 102 -14.80 7.75 13.03
CA PHE A 102 -14.99 6.35 13.44
C PHE A 102 -15.54 6.18 14.87
N GLY A 103 -15.48 7.21 15.72
CA GLY A 103 -15.97 7.16 17.10
C GLY A 103 -15.38 6.00 17.91
N SER A 104 -16.16 5.41 18.79
CA SER A 104 -15.71 4.26 19.61
C SER A 104 -15.62 2.93 18.86
N GLN A 105 -15.83 2.90 17.54
CA GLN A 105 -15.84 1.66 16.75
C GLN A 105 -14.42 1.15 16.41
N CYS A 106 -13.39 1.93 16.70
CA CYS A 106 -12.00 1.61 16.38
C CYS A 106 -11.10 1.88 17.59
N ALA A 107 -10.00 1.14 17.65
CA ALA A 107 -8.86 1.55 18.46
C ALA A 107 -8.02 2.56 17.68
N TYR A 108 -7.48 3.55 18.40
CA TYR A 108 -6.65 4.60 17.85
C TYR A 108 -5.24 4.45 18.39
N LEU A 109 -4.26 4.56 17.50
CA LEU A 109 -2.85 4.52 17.85
C LEU A 109 -2.23 5.87 17.50
N ASP A 110 -1.72 6.57 18.51
CA ASP A 110 -0.91 7.77 18.29
C ASP A 110 0.53 7.33 18.07
N GLY A 111 1.02 7.56 16.86
CA GLY A 111 2.30 7.04 16.40
C GLY A 111 3.06 8.06 15.58
N GLU A 112 4.05 7.59 14.82
CA GLU A 112 4.76 8.47 13.90
C GLU A 112 3.78 9.04 12.86
N LYS A 113 3.80 10.36 12.70
CA LYS A 113 2.90 11.05 11.77
C LYS A 113 3.20 10.65 10.33
N PRO A 114 2.17 10.39 9.50
CA PRO A 114 2.37 10.15 8.09
C PRO A 114 2.77 11.44 7.37
N MET A 115 3.35 11.32 6.16
CA MET A 115 3.65 12.48 5.31
C MET A 115 2.41 13.26 4.84
N GLY A 116 1.22 12.68 4.97
CA GLY A 116 -0.06 13.33 4.60
C GLY A 116 -0.41 13.30 3.11
N ILE A 117 0.48 12.79 2.25
CA ILE A 117 0.26 12.57 0.82
C ILE A 117 0.17 11.07 0.55
N GLU A 118 -0.78 10.64 -0.26
CA GLU A 118 -0.98 9.23 -0.59
C GLU A 118 0.18 8.65 -1.42
N SER A 119 0.32 7.32 -1.38
CA SER A 119 1.34 6.63 -2.17
C SER A 119 1.05 6.69 -3.67
N THR A 120 2.11 6.68 -4.47
CA THR A 120 2.02 6.38 -5.90
C THR A 120 1.69 4.90 -6.09
N ILE A 121 0.69 4.59 -6.90
CA ILE A 121 0.25 3.22 -7.18
C ILE A 121 0.74 2.83 -8.57
N ILE A 122 1.50 1.74 -8.63
CA ILE A 122 2.07 1.21 -9.87
C ILE A 122 1.56 -0.22 -10.04
N ASP A 123 0.92 -0.47 -11.18
CA ASP A 123 0.56 -1.81 -11.62
C ASP A 123 1.72 -2.45 -12.38
N LEU A 124 2.17 -3.60 -11.87
CA LEU A 124 3.28 -4.37 -12.41
C LEU A 124 2.84 -5.78 -12.81
N THR A 125 1.53 -6.00 -12.97
CA THR A 125 0.95 -7.31 -13.34
C THR A 125 1.05 -7.61 -14.83
N GLN A 126 1.24 -6.58 -15.66
CA GLN A 126 1.39 -6.67 -17.11
C GLN A 126 2.84 -6.44 -17.52
N ASP A 127 3.17 -6.79 -18.77
CA ASP A 127 4.52 -6.58 -19.34
C ASP A 127 4.92 -5.10 -19.35
N LYS A 128 3.95 -4.21 -19.60
CA LYS A 128 4.14 -2.76 -19.51
C LYS A 128 3.59 -2.25 -18.17
N PRO A 129 4.44 -1.70 -17.29
CA PRO A 129 3.98 -1.05 -16.07
C PRO A 129 2.99 0.10 -16.33
N GLU A 130 2.03 0.27 -15.43
CA GLU A 130 1.07 1.37 -15.49
C GLU A 130 1.02 2.13 -14.15
N ILE A 131 1.09 3.46 -14.18
CA ILE A 131 0.83 4.27 -12.98
C ILE A 131 -0.68 4.44 -12.84
N LYS A 132 -1.29 3.78 -11.85
CA LYS A 132 -2.73 3.90 -11.57
C LYS A 132 -3.07 5.18 -10.81
N ARG A 133 -2.11 5.71 -10.05
CA ARG A 133 -2.23 6.98 -9.33
C ARG A 133 -0.86 7.58 -9.06
N ILE A 134 -0.70 8.86 -9.38
CA ILE A 134 0.44 9.67 -8.94
C ILE A 134 0.17 10.14 -7.51
N GLY A 135 1.11 9.85 -6.61
CA GLY A 135 1.09 10.27 -5.21
C GLY A 135 2.39 10.97 -4.83
N ALA A 136 2.86 10.76 -3.61
CA ALA A 136 4.04 11.44 -3.07
C ALA A 136 5.37 11.08 -3.76
N LEU A 137 5.40 10.07 -4.64
CA LEU A 137 6.57 9.72 -5.44
C LEU A 137 6.28 9.82 -6.94
N TYR A 138 6.87 10.81 -7.60
CA TYR A 138 6.98 10.84 -9.05
C TYR A 138 8.32 11.45 -9.42
N SER A 139 9.13 10.75 -10.21
CA SER A 139 10.50 11.17 -10.54
C SER A 139 10.97 10.61 -11.87
N SER A 140 11.97 11.24 -12.46
CA SER A 140 12.63 10.75 -13.68
C SER A 140 13.28 9.37 -13.50
N ILE A 141 13.71 9.03 -12.28
CA ILE A 141 14.20 7.68 -11.95
C ILE A 141 13.08 6.66 -12.08
N LEU A 142 11.89 6.99 -11.56
CA LEU A 142 10.73 6.12 -11.68
C LEU A 142 10.34 5.93 -13.15
N GLU A 143 10.26 7.02 -13.92
CA GLU A 143 9.99 7.00 -15.37
C GLU A 143 10.99 6.12 -16.13
N GLY A 144 12.29 6.28 -15.86
CA GLY A 144 13.33 5.48 -16.50
C GLY A 144 13.28 3.99 -16.15
N ILE A 145 12.81 3.62 -14.95
CA ILE A 145 12.63 2.20 -14.58
C ILE A 145 11.42 1.58 -15.29
N ILE A 146 10.32 2.33 -15.43
CA ILE A 146 9.08 1.84 -16.05
C ILE A 146 9.03 2.03 -17.57
N GLY A 147 10.01 2.74 -18.14
CA GLY A 147 10.16 2.92 -19.58
C GLY A 147 9.29 4.02 -20.18
N PHE A 148 9.10 5.12 -19.44
CA PHE A 148 8.58 6.38 -19.99
C PHE A 148 9.71 7.29 -20.48
#